data_AF-A0A3M6XT79-F1
#
_entry.id   AF-A0A3M6XT79-F1
#
_cell.length_a   1.000
_cell.length_b   1.000
_cell.length_c   1.000
_cell.angle_alpha   90.00
_cell.angle_beta   90.00
_cell.angle_gamma   90.00
#
_symmetry.space_group_name_H-M   'P 1'
#
loop_
_entity.id
_entity.type
_entity.pdbx_description
1 polymer ?
#
loop_
_entity_poly.entity_id
_entity_poly.type
_entity_poly.pdbx_seq_one_letter_code
_entity_poly.pdbx_strand_id
1 'polypeptide(L)'
;MPTYLLHGFRWPRPLIRIHIILQNLDDAAAEWLVAPETTRTILDNFNELYPESMQHLERLRFVEQYDPSDLSAAAASQPYAYVADVCEEVKLSVPINEVTQRGVPNEQWIALMELKDKIAPEEEVGWFIVVCGDEERYAPPSTDDSGSQTAIAPSSSESSQKEA
;
A
#
# COMPACT_ATOMS: atom_id res chain seq x y z
N MET A 1 -12.17 6.99 -6.04
CA MET A 1 -11.98 5.85 -5.13
C MET A 1 -11.72 4.60 -5.97
N PRO A 2 -10.44 4.30 -6.28
CA PRO A 2 -10.16 3.12 -7.06
C PRO A 2 -10.56 1.87 -6.28
N THR A 3 -11.27 0.98 -6.97
CA THR A 3 -11.59 -0.36 -6.49
C THR A 3 -10.86 -1.32 -7.39
N TYR A 4 -10.28 -2.38 -6.84
CA TYR A 4 -9.48 -3.33 -7.58
C TYR A 4 -10.07 -4.72 -7.51
N LEU A 5 -10.12 -5.41 -8.64
CA LEU A 5 -10.24 -6.87 -8.70
C LEU A 5 -8.82 -7.43 -8.76
N LEU A 6 -8.43 -8.19 -7.75
CA LEU A 6 -7.06 -8.69 -7.64
C LEU A 6 -7.02 -10.19 -7.36
N HIS A 7 -5.93 -10.81 -7.80
CA HIS A 7 -5.47 -12.10 -7.35
C HIS A 7 -4.30 -11.87 -6.39
N GLY A 8 -4.28 -12.57 -5.27
CA GLY A 8 -3.35 -12.27 -4.20
C GLY A 8 -3.72 -12.97 -2.91
N PHE A 9 -3.23 -12.44 -1.80
CA PHE A 9 -3.63 -12.84 -0.45
C PHE A 9 -3.71 -11.62 0.47
N ARG A 10 -4.45 -11.75 1.56
CA ARG A 10 -4.49 -10.73 2.62
C ARG A 10 -3.19 -10.75 3.40
N TRP A 11 -2.65 -9.59 3.69
CA TRP A 11 -1.55 -9.41 4.64
C TRP A 11 -2.09 -8.69 5.88
N PRO A 12 -2.33 -9.42 6.99
CA PRO A 12 -2.83 -8.83 8.22
C PRO A 12 -1.93 -7.72 8.73
N ARG A 13 -2.52 -6.60 9.16
CA ARG A 13 -1.78 -5.44 9.67
C ARG A 13 -0.77 -5.76 10.78
N PRO A 14 -1.07 -6.65 11.75
CA PRO A 14 -0.08 -7.06 12.75
C PRO A 14 1.16 -7.72 12.11
N LEU A 15 0.97 -8.54 11.07
CA LEU A 15 2.08 -9.22 10.38
C LEU A 15 2.90 -8.24 9.53
N ILE A 16 2.26 -7.24 8.92
CA ILE A 16 2.97 -6.14 8.23
C ILE A 16 3.89 -5.40 9.20
N ARG A 17 3.36 -4.98 10.36
CA ARG A 17 4.14 -4.29 11.40
C ARG A 17 5.29 -5.16 11.89
N ILE A 18 5.05 -6.44 12.15
CA ILE A 18 6.08 -7.40 12.56
C ILE A 18 7.16 -7.52 11.48
N HIS A 19 6.80 -7.63 10.20
CA HIS A 19 7.75 -7.72 9.10
C HIS A 19 8.67 -6.49 9.04
N ILE A 20 8.08 -5.28 9.09
CA ILE A 20 8.83 -4.02 9.10
C ILE A 20 9.82 -3.97 10.27
N ILE A 21 9.38 -4.35 11.47
CA ILE A 21 10.24 -4.35 12.68
C ILE A 21 11.36 -5.39 12.55
N LEU A 22 11.06 -6.62 12.13
CA LEU A 22 12.05 -7.70 12.07
C LEU A 22 13.10 -7.46 10.98
N GLN A 23 12.73 -6.79 9.89
CA GLN A 23 13.61 -6.49 8.78
C GLN A 23 14.27 -5.09 8.88
N ASN A 24 13.98 -4.32 9.93
CA ASN A 24 14.46 -2.95 10.14
C ASN A 24 14.19 -2.03 8.92
N LEU A 25 12.94 -2.01 8.46
CA LEU A 25 12.53 -1.20 7.29
C LEU A 25 12.08 0.20 7.72
N ASP A 26 13.04 1.09 8.01
CA ASP A 26 12.77 2.43 8.54
C ASP A 26 11.92 3.31 7.59
N ASP A 27 12.04 3.08 6.28
CA ASP A 27 11.32 3.82 5.23
C ASP A 27 9.93 3.23 4.90
N ALA A 28 9.49 2.20 5.65
CA ALA A 28 8.21 1.53 5.43
C ALA A 28 7.15 1.92 6.47
N ALA A 29 5.97 2.34 6.01
CA ALA A 29 4.82 2.64 6.84
C ALA A 29 3.80 1.49 6.80
N ALA A 30 3.54 0.87 7.95
CA ALA A 30 2.64 -0.27 8.03
C ALA A 30 1.21 0.08 7.65
N GLU A 31 0.76 1.34 7.80
CA GLU A 31 -0.61 1.84 7.56
C GLU A 31 -0.79 2.42 6.15
N TRP A 32 0.28 2.44 5.35
CA TRP A 32 0.26 3.04 4.03
C TRP A 32 1.22 2.33 3.06
N LEU A 33 0.94 1.04 2.80
CA LEU A 33 1.81 0.21 1.95
C LEU A 33 1.97 0.73 0.52
N VAL A 34 0.94 1.40 0.01
CA VAL A 34 0.89 1.94 -1.35
C VAL A 34 1.65 3.26 -1.51
N ALA A 35 2.18 3.84 -0.42
CA ALA A 35 3.11 4.97 -0.51
C ALA A 35 4.34 4.55 -1.35
N PRO A 36 4.82 5.39 -2.29
CA PRO A 36 5.90 5.01 -3.20
C PRO A 36 7.15 4.49 -2.48
N GLU A 37 7.53 5.16 -1.39
CA GLU A 37 8.72 4.80 -0.61
C GLU A 37 8.52 3.48 0.13
N THR A 38 7.38 3.30 0.79
CA THR A 38 7.05 2.05 1.48
C THR A 38 6.95 0.87 0.51
N THR A 39 6.30 1.07 -0.64
CA THR A 39 6.22 0.04 -1.70
C THR A 39 7.63 -0.36 -2.16
N ARG A 40 8.50 0.61 -2.45
CA ARG A 40 9.88 0.36 -2.88
C ARG A 40 10.65 -0.43 -1.82
N THR A 41 10.66 0.05 -0.58
CA THR A 41 11.39 -0.57 0.54
C THR A 41 10.96 -2.02 0.78
N ILE A 42 9.65 -2.31 0.73
CA ILE A 42 9.16 -3.68 0.93
C ILE A 42 9.47 -4.57 -0.28
N LEU A 43 9.33 -4.07 -1.51
CA LEU A 43 9.68 -4.85 -2.71
C LEU A 43 11.18 -5.16 -2.75
N ASP A 44 12.04 -4.20 -2.42
CA ASP A 44 13.49 -4.42 -2.35
C ASP A 44 13.80 -5.49 -1.29
N ASN A 45 13.19 -5.39 -0.11
CA ASN A 45 13.33 -6.40 0.95
C ASN A 45 12.82 -7.79 0.51
N PHE A 46 11.71 -7.88 -0.21
CA PHE A 46 11.22 -9.16 -0.74
C PHE A 46 12.17 -9.77 -1.77
N ASN A 47 12.79 -8.95 -2.63
CA ASN A 47 13.80 -9.41 -3.59
C ASN A 47 15.05 -9.95 -2.88
N GLU A 48 15.43 -9.36 -1.74
CA GLU A 48 16.56 -9.84 -0.94
C GLU A 48 16.24 -11.14 -0.18
N LEU A 49 15.07 -11.23 0.45
CA LEU A 49 14.71 -12.36 1.29
C LEU A 49 14.22 -13.58 0.50
N TYR A 50 13.50 -13.35 -0.60
CA TYR A 50 12.77 -14.38 -1.34
C TYR A 50 13.05 -14.30 -2.85
N PRO A 51 14.33 -14.32 -3.30
CA PRO A 51 14.67 -14.11 -4.70
C PRO A 51 14.05 -15.17 -5.64
N GLU A 52 13.97 -16.43 -5.18
CA GLU A 52 13.38 -17.53 -5.96
C GLU A 52 11.88 -17.35 -6.21
N SER A 53 11.14 -16.79 -5.25
CA SER A 53 9.72 -16.48 -5.46
C SER A 53 9.58 -15.20 -6.30
N MET A 54 10.39 -14.19 -6.02
CA MET A 54 10.30 -12.89 -6.70
C MET A 54 10.62 -12.94 -8.20
N GLN A 55 11.42 -13.91 -8.66
CA GLN A 55 11.69 -14.10 -10.10
C GLN A 55 10.43 -14.38 -10.92
N HIS A 56 9.36 -14.90 -10.30
CA HIS A 56 8.08 -15.19 -10.95
C HIS A 56 6.98 -14.18 -10.58
N LEU A 57 7.30 -13.15 -9.79
CA LEU A 57 6.36 -12.15 -9.27
C LEU A 57 6.70 -10.74 -9.78
N GLU A 58 7.04 -10.61 -11.07
CA GLU A 58 7.45 -9.32 -11.67
C GLU A 58 6.41 -8.19 -11.58
N ARG A 59 5.13 -8.55 -11.40
CA ARG A 59 4.00 -7.60 -11.34
C ARG A 59 3.41 -7.48 -9.93
N LEU A 60 4.13 -7.94 -8.91
CA LEU A 60 3.70 -7.85 -7.52
C LEU A 60 3.43 -6.39 -7.16
N ARG A 61 2.29 -6.13 -6.53
CA ARG A 61 1.94 -4.81 -5.99
C ARG A 61 1.18 -4.95 -4.69
N PHE A 62 1.20 -3.87 -3.92
CA PHE A 62 0.38 -3.75 -2.73
C PHE A 62 -0.94 -3.04 -3.05
N VAL A 63 -2.01 -3.44 -2.37
CA VAL A 63 -3.31 -2.76 -2.40
C VAL A 63 -3.78 -2.57 -0.98
N GLU A 64 -4.19 -1.37 -0.61
CA GLU A 64 -4.61 -1.03 0.74
C GLU A 64 -6.12 -1.14 0.90
N GLN A 65 -6.60 -1.62 2.05
CA GLN A 65 -8.01 -1.45 2.40
C GLN A 65 -8.20 -0.03 2.89
N TYR A 66 -8.91 0.77 2.11
CA TYR A 66 -9.18 2.15 2.51
C TYR A 66 -10.44 2.69 1.85
N ASP A 67 -11.36 3.19 2.67
CA ASP A 67 -12.53 3.95 2.26
C ASP A 67 -12.44 5.35 2.89
N PRO A 68 -12.27 6.44 2.11
CA PRO A 68 -12.22 7.80 2.64
C PRO A 68 -13.56 8.25 3.24
N SER A 69 -14.66 7.56 2.94
CA SER A 69 -15.97 7.80 3.54
C SER A 69 -16.13 7.14 4.91
N ASP A 70 -15.22 6.23 5.28
CA ASP A 70 -15.20 5.64 6.61
C ASP A 70 -14.66 6.65 7.62
N LEU A 71 -15.53 7.09 8.53
CA LEU A 71 -15.19 8.01 9.63
C LEU A 71 -15.04 7.29 10.97
N SER A 72 -15.02 5.95 10.96
CA SER A 72 -14.82 5.16 12.17
C SER A 72 -13.41 5.33 12.71
N ALA A 73 -13.21 4.98 13.99
CA ALA A 73 -11.88 4.95 14.59
C ALA A 73 -10.91 3.97 13.89
N ALA A 74 -11.43 3.01 13.13
CA ALA A 74 -10.64 2.02 12.39
C ALA A 74 -10.25 2.50 10.98
N ALA A 75 -10.83 3.60 10.48
CA ALA A 75 -10.65 4.07 9.11
C ALA A 75 -9.18 4.27 8.69
N ALA A 76 -8.34 4.73 9.63
CA ALA A 76 -6.92 4.97 9.40
C ALA A 76 -6.06 3.70 9.40
N SER A 77 -6.57 2.58 9.91
CA SER A 77 -5.80 1.33 10.09
C SER A 77 -6.71 0.12 9.90
N GLN A 78 -7.17 -0.09 8.67
CA GLN A 78 -7.93 -1.28 8.30
C GLN A 78 -7.10 -2.56 8.55
N PRO A 79 -7.78 -3.70 8.82
CA PRO A 79 -7.13 -4.90 9.31
C PRO A 79 -6.21 -5.58 8.29
N TYR A 80 -6.41 -5.35 6.99
CA TYR A 80 -5.64 -5.99 5.93
C TYR A 80 -5.14 -4.99 4.90
N ALA A 81 -3.93 -5.24 4.41
CA ALA A 81 -3.57 -4.86 3.05
C ALA A 81 -3.51 -6.14 2.20
N TYR A 82 -3.24 -6.01 0.91
CA TYR A 82 -3.13 -7.13 -0.01
C TYR A 82 -1.80 -7.13 -0.72
N VAL A 83 -1.24 -8.32 -0.89
CA VAL A 83 -0.12 -8.59 -1.77
C VAL A 83 -0.71 -9.26 -3.01
N ALA A 84 -0.63 -8.58 -4.15
CA ALA A 84 -1.32 -8.96 -5.37
C ALA A 84 -0.35 -9.12 -6.54
N ASP A 85 -0.46 -10.23 -7.25
CA ASP A 85 0.32 -10.53 -8.46
C ASP A 85 -0.46 -10.21 -9.74
N VAL A 86 -1.80 -10.21 -9.66
CA VAL A 86 -2.71 -9.67 -10.67
C VAL A 86 -3.61 -8.63 -10.03
N CYS A 87 -3.80 -7.49 -10.67
CA CYS A 87 -4.64 -6.43 -10.13
C CYS A 87 -5.17 -5.53 -11.24
N GLU A 88 -6.49 -5.54 -11.39
CA GLU A 88 -7.23 -4.81 -12.40
C GLU A 88 -8.09 -3.73 -11.73
N GLU A 89 -7.94 -2.48 -12.17
CA GLU A 89 -8.74 -1.37 -11.66
C GLU A 89 -10.17 -1.43 -12.20
N VAL A 90 -11.14 -1.38 -11.29
CA VAL A 90 -12.56 -1.31 -11.59
C VAL A 90 -12.95 0.16 -11.78
N LYS A 91 -13.03 0.59 -13.05
CA LYS A 91 -13.47 1.95 -13.41
C LYS A 91 -14.99 2.13 -13.28
N LEU A 92 -15.75 1.37 -14.07
CA LEU A 92 -17.22 1.31 -14.02
C LEU A 92 -17.70 -0.11 -13.72
N SER A 93 -17.12 -1.08 -14.43
CA SER A 93 -17.35 -2.50 -14.23
C SER A 93 -16.21 -3.30 -14.86
N VAL A 94 -15.88 -4.45 -14.30
CA VAL A 94 -14.94 -5.41 -14.87
C VAL A 94 -15.60 -6.79 -14.93
N PRO A 95 -15.59 -7.47 -16.10
CA PRO A 95 -16.16 -8.81 -16.21
C PRO A 95 -15.27 -9.82 -15.44
N ILE A 96 -15.72 -10.25 -14.26
CA ILE A 96 -14.97 -11.17 -13.38
C ILE A 96 -14.54 -12.44 -14.13
N ASN A 97 -15.40 -12.99 -15.00
CA ASN A 97 -15.09 -14.18 -15.76
C ASN A 97 -13.89 -13.98 -16.71
N GLU A 98 -13.76 -12.82 -17.33
CA GLU A 98 -12.65 -12.54 -18.25
C GLU A 98 -11.32 -12.48 -17.50
N VAL A 99 -11.31 -11.78 -16.36
CA VAL A 99 -10.11 -11.61 -15.55
C VAL A 99 -9.68 -12.92 -14.90
N THR A 100 -10.63 -13.67 -14.34
CA THR A 100 -10.32 -14.95 -13.67
C THR A 100 -9.98 -16.06 -14.67
N GLN A 101 -10.55 -16.06 -15.89
CA GLN A 101 -10.21 -17.03 -16.94
C GLN A 101 -8.83 -16.82 -17.55
N ARG A 102 -8.28 -15.59 -17.50
CA ARG A 102 -6.87 -15.36 -17.84
C ARG A 102 -5.93 -16.21 -16.98
N GLY A 103 -6.37 -16.51 -15.75
CA GLY A 103 -5.66 -17.35 -14.80
C GLY A 103 -4.34 -16.75 -14.37
N VAL A 104 -3.60 -17.53 -13.58
CA VAL A 104 -2.24 -17.23 -13.16
C VAL A 104 -1.36 -18.41 -13.61
N PRO A 105 -0.23 -18.15 -14.30
CA PRO A 105 0.75 -19.18 -14.64
C PRO A 105 1.15 -20.01 -13.43
N ASN A 106 1.40 -21.31 -13.63
CA ASN A 106 1.64 -22.24 -12.53
C ASN A 106 2.86 -21.85 -11.67
N GLU A 107 3.93 -21.34 -12.29
CA GLU A 107 5.14 -20.86 -11.60
C GLU A 107 4.86 -19.62 -10.75
N GLN A 108 4.09 -18.66 -11.29
CA GLN A 108 3.66 -17.46 -10.57
C GLN A 108 2.76 -17.82 -9.37
N TRP A 109 1.85 -18.78 -9.55
CA TRP A 109 1.00 -19.28 -8.47
C TRP A 109 1.80 -19.93 -7.35
N ILE A 110 2.76 -20.81 -7.69
CA ILE A 110 3.64 -21.47 -6.71
C ILE A 110 4.46 -20.43 -5.95
N ALA A 111 5.08 -19.48 -6.66
CA ALA A 111 5.85 -18.42 -6.05
C ALA A 111 5.01 -17.55 -5.09
N LEU A 112 3.77 -17.23 -5.46
CA LEU A 112 2.88 -16.46 -4.59
C LEU A 112 2.48 -17.26 -3.34
N MET A 113 2.23 -18.56 -3.48
CA MET A 113 1.96 -19.44 -2.34
C MET A 113 3.15 -19.51 -1.38
N GLU A 114 4.37 -19.66 -1.91
CA GLU A 114 5.60 -19.68 -1.10
C GLU A 114 5.78 -18.36 -0.35
N LEU A 115 5.63 -17.22 -1.03
CA LEU A 115 5.71 -15.89 -0.41
C LEU A 115 4.67 -15.75 0.70
N LYS A 116 3.42 -16.13 0.42
CA LYS A 116 2.31 -16.12 1.39
C LYS A 116 2.61 -16.98 2.61
N ASP A 117 3.18 -18.16 2.44
CA ASP A 117 3.56 -19.05 3.55
C ASP A 117 4.68 -18.45 4.42
N LYS A 118 5.52 -17.55 3.89
CA LYS A 118 6.55 -16.85 4.67
C LYS A 118 5.99 -15.67 5.48
N ILE A 119 5.13 -14.85 4.88
CA ILE A 119 4.73 -13.56 5.47
C ILE A 119 3.32 -13.54 6.07
N ALA A 120 2.46 -14.48 5.67
CA ALA A 120 1.06 -14.57 6.09
C ALA A 120 0.56 -16.05 6.07
N PRO A 121 1.18 -16.98 6.83
CA PRO A 121 0.95 -18.42 6.70
C PRO A 121 -0.50 -18.89 6.94
N GLU A 122 -1.30 -18.12 7.68
CA GLU A 122 -2.71 -18.46 7.96
C GLU A 122 -3.69 -17.98 6.89
N GLU A 123 -3.23 -17.20 5.91
CA GLU A 123 -4.08 -16.63 4.87
C GLU A 123 -4.19 -17.54 3.64
N GLU A 124 -5.14 -17.23 2.77
CA GLU A 124 -5.39 -17.98 1.55
C GLU A 124 -5.14 -17.11 0.31
N VAL A 125 -4.54 -17.72 -0.71
CA VAL A 125 -4.41 -17.12 -2.04
C VAL A 125 -5.74 -17.24 -2.76
N GLY A 126 -6.23 -16.14 -3.32
CA GLY A 126 -7.51 -16.10 -4.01
C GLY A 126 -7.80 -14.78 -4.71
N TRP A 127 -9.04 -14.65 -5.17
CA TRP A 127 -9.54 -13.46 -5.85
C TRP A 127 -10.31 -12.57 -4.88
N PHE A 128 -10.03 -11.26 -4.92
CA PHE A 128 -10.62 -10.28 -4.02
C PHE A 128 -11.07 -9.03 -4.78
N ILE A 129 -12.13 -8.39 -4.27
CA ILE A 129 -12.50 -7.03 -4.64
C ILE A 129 -12.15 -6.14 -3.46
N VAL A 130 -11.30 -5.14 -3.69
CA VAL A 130 -10.73 -4.30 -2.63
C VAL A 130 -10.95 -2.84 -2.97
N VAL A 131 -11.59 -2.11 -2.06
CA VAL A 131 -11.72 -0.65 -2.13
C VAL A 131 -10.43 -0.04 -1.58
N CYS A 132 -9.75 0.74 -2.41
CA CYS A 132 -8.48 1.39 -2.10
C CYS A 132 -8.58 2.87 -2.49
N GLY A 133 -9.24 3.69 -1.68
CA GLY A 133 -9.49 5.11 -1.95
C GLY A 133 -8.27 6.04 -1.84
N ASP A 134 -7.06 5.55 -2.07
CA ASP A 134 -5.82 6.20 -1.64
C ASP A 134 -5.28 7.32 -2.56
N GLU A 135 -5.98 7.64 -3.65
CA GLU A 135 -5.61 8.79 -4.51
C GLU A 135 -5.63 10.14 -3.77
N GLU A 136 -6.24 10.21 -2.58
CA GLU A 136 -6.35 11.42 -1.77
C GLU A 136 -5.17 11.64 -0.80
N ARG A 137 -4.30 10.64 -0.59
CA ARG A 137 -3.12 10.80 0.27
C ARG A 137 -1.91 11.25 -0.56
N TYR A 138 -1.83 12.53 -0.90
CA TYR A 138 -0.58 13.08 -1.44
C TYR A 138 0.46 13.13 -0.31
N ALA A 139 1.56 12.38 -0.43
CA ALA A 139 2.70 12.56 0.46
C ALA A 139 3.25 13.98 0.22
N PRO A 140 3.38 14.85 1.24
CA PRO A 140 4.11 16.09 1.06
C PRO A 140 5.52 15.75 0.54
N PRO A 141 6.08 16.53 -0.40
CA PRO A 141 7.40 16.24 -0.95
C PRO A 141 8.42 16.19 0.19
N SER A 142 9.24 15.14 0.19
CA SER A 142 10.34 14.96 1.13
C SER A 142 11.25 16.18 1.09
N THR A 143 11.48 16.84 2.22
CA THR A 143 12.32 18.05 2.33
C THR A 143 13.83 17.79 2.21
N ASP A 144 14.23 16.75 1.48
CA ASP A 144 15.64 16.40 1.25
C ASP A 144 16.16 16.96 -0.09
N ASP A 145 15.85 18.24 -0.35
CA ASP A 145 16.67 19.05 -1.24
C ASP A 145 17.16 20.28 -0.46
N SER A 146 18.44 20.25 -0.07
CA SER A 146 19.13 21.39 0.51
C SER A 146 19.29 22.47 -0.56
N GLY A 147 18.25 23.29 -0.72
CA GLY A 147 18.26 24.50 -1.53
C GLY A 147 17.58 25.63 -0.76
N SER A 148 18.36 26.38 0.02
CA SER A 148 17.90 27.55 0.77
C SER A 148 17.15 28.55 -0.13
N GLN A 149 15.85 28.75 0.11
CA GLN A 149 15.23 30.07 -0.06
C GLN A 149 14.23 30.33 1.06
N THR A 150 14.69 31.15 1.99
CA THR A 150 13.94 31.77 3.07
C THR A 150 12.88 32.70 2.46
N ALA A 151 11.61 32.27 2.45
CA ALA A 151 10.49 33.20 2.24
C ALA A 151 10.01 33.67 3.60
N ILE A 152 10.52 34.83 4.00
CA ILE A 152 10.18 35.56 5.21
C ILE A 152 8.72 36.04 5.06
N ALA A 153 7.79 35.47 5.83
CA ALA A 153 6.45 36.03 5.95
C ALA A 153 6.53 37.29 6.83
N PRO A 154 6.07 38.48 6.37
CA PRO A 154 6.05 39.66 7.21
C PRO A 154 4.95 39.51 8.27
N SER A 155 5.39 39.53 9.53
CA SER A 155 4.56 39.77 10.71
C SER A 155 3.81 41.09 10.57
N SER A 156 2.50 41.06 10.73
CA SER A 156 1.71 42.24 11.10
C SER A 156 0.79 41.88 12.26
N SER A 157 1.38 41.95 13.46
CA SER A 157 0.67 42.22 14.69
C SER A 157 0.33 43.72 14.75
N GLU A 158 -0.95 44.07 14.74
CA GLU A 158 -1.40 45.38 15.25
C GLU A 158 -2.65 45.24 16.11
N SER A 159 -2.35 45.20 17.41
CA SER A 159 -3.05 45.69 18.60
C SER A 159 -4.41 46.40 18.46
N SER A 160 -5.33 45.93 19.31
CA SER A 160 -6.44 46.72 19.86
C SER A 160 -6.01 48.12 20.32
N GLN A 161 -6.79 49.14 19.96
CA GLN A 161 -7.00 50.31 20.81
C GLN A 161 -8.42 50.86 20.67
N LYS A 162 -9.01 51.14 21.83
CA LYS A 162 -10.30 51.79 22.06
C LYS A 162 -10.23 53.27 21.68
N GLU A 163 -11.34 53.86 21.23
CA GLU A 163 -12.06 54.98 21.87
C GLU A 163 -12.98 55.70 20.86
N ALA A 164 -14.28 55.72 21.17
CA ALA A 164 -15.11 56.92 21.26
C ALA A 164 -16.44 56.55 21.95
#